data_AF-A0A7S0GAH8-F1
#
_entry.id   AF-A0A7S0GAH8-F1
#
_cell.length_a   1.000
_cell.length_b   1.000
_cell.length_c   1.000
_cell.angle_alpha   90.00
_cell.angle_beta   90.00
_cell.angle_gamma   90.00
#
_symmetry.space_group_name_H-M   'P 1'
#
loop_
_entity.id
_entity.type
_entity.pdbx_description
1 polymer ?
#
loop_
_entity_poly.entity_id
_entity_poly.type
_entity_poly.pdbx_seq_one_letter_code
_entity_poly.pdbx_strand_id
1 'polypeptide(L)'
;MNENSNNSKNNPSDTEKLLSNVDNHSTVYKVLLKTGDDLRQDQLIVMMVRLMDKILKHVGTLDLCLKSYSIMATSQTAGLLEYVENSMPISEILSQNNNSILQYFQKVAPKKMAKYGIRPDIMTTYIKSCAGYCVLTYLLGIGDRHLDNIMIMPSGHFFHIDFGFIL
;
A
#
# COMPACT_ATOMS: atom_id res chain seq x y z
N MET A 1 1.77 -24.47 -66.60
CA MET A 1 1.88 -23.15 -67.25
C MET A 1 0.94 -22.21 -66.51
N ASN A 2 1.34 -21.33 -65.59
CA ASN A 2 2.65 -20.75 -65.30
C ASN A 2 2.90 -20.71 -63.78
N GLU A 3 4.15 -21.01 -63.44
CA GLU A 3 4.82 -20.58 -62.22
C GLU A 3 5.06 -19.06 -62.27
N ASN A 4 4.99 -18.37 -61.14
CA ASN A 4 6.19 -17.74 -60.58
C ASN A 4 5.93 -17.12 -59.20
N SER A 5 6.54 -17.78 -58.23
CA SER A 5 7.07 -17.28 -56.96
C SER A 5 7.84 -15.96 -57.07
N ASN A 6 7.67 -15.07 -56.09
CA ASN A 6 8.78 -14.37 -55.42
C ASN A 6 8.33 -13.60 -54.16
N ASN A 7 8.45 -14.30 -53.03
CA ASN A 7 9.14 -13.95 -51.79
C ASN A 7 9.25 -12.49 -51.27
N SER A 8 8.94 -12.37 -49.98
CA SER A 8 9.54 -11.52 -48.93
C SER A 8 9.24 -10.02 -48.90
N LYS A 9 8.47 -9.61 -47.87
CA LYS A 9 8.98 -8.71 -46.81
C LYS A 9 8.07 -8.79 -45.57
N ASN A 10 8.61 -9.42 -44.53
CA ASN A 10 8.19 -9.23 -43.14
C ASN A 10 8.51 -7.79 -42.70
N ASN A 11 7.55 -7.07 -42.09
CA ASN A 11 7.69 -6.63 -40.70
C ASN A 11 6.40 -5.98 -40.16
N PRO A 12 6.22 -5.97 -38.83
CA PRO A 12 4.93 -5.90 -38.17
C PRO A 12 4.65 -4.46 -37.73
N SER A 13 3.66 -3.84 -38.33
CA SER A 13 2.87 -2.80 -37.68
C SER A 13 1.43 -3.31 -37.64
N ASP A 14 0.70 -2.97 -36.60
CA ASP A 14 -0.76 -3.14 -36.53
C ASP A 14 -1.26 -4.48 -35.95
N THR A 15 -0.56 -5.02 -34.96
CA THR A 15 -1.21 -5.85 -33.93
C THR A 15 -1.70 -5.00 -32.76
N GLU A 16 -2.37 -3.87 -33.04
CA GLU A 16 -3.39 -3.32 -32.16
C GLU A 16 -4.76 -3.85 -32.60
N LYS A 17 -4.93 -5.17 -32.55
CA LYS A 17 -6.25 -5.78 -32.67
C LYS A 17 -6.95 -5.67 -31.32
N LEU A 18 -7.66 -4.55 -31.17
CA LEU A 18 -9.04 -4.47 -30.69
C LEU A 18 -9.46 -5.63 -29.76
N LEU A 19 -9.06 -5.56 -28.50
CA LEU A 19 -9.82 -6.18 -27.40
C LEU A 19 -10.92 -5.20 -26.96
N SER A 20 -11.83 -4.89 -27.88
CA SER A 20 -12.96 -4.00 -27.64
C SER A 20 -14.20 -4.78 -27.19
N ASN A 21 -14.08 -5.59 -26.14
CA ASN A 21 -15.22 -6.18 -25.40
C ASN A 21 -14.74 -6.86 -24.10
N VAL A 22 -14.40 -6.07 -23.08
CA VAL A 22 -14.38 -6.55 -21.70
C VAL A 22 -15.00 -5.45 -20.84
N ASP A 23 -16.09 -5.81 -20.17
CA ASP A 23 -16.89 -5.10 -19.18
C ASP A 23 -16.43 -3.70 -18.72
N ASN A 24 -17.40 -2.78 -18.63
CA ASN A 24 -17.29 -1.37 -18.22
C ASN A 24 -16.86 -1.13 -16.74
N HIS A 25 -16.10 -2.06 -16.15
CA HIS A 25 -15.51 -1.98 -14.82
C HIS A 25 -14.11 -2.63 -14.78
N SER A 26 -13.25 -2.30 -15.75
CA SER A 26 -11.83 -2.66 -15.68
C SER A 26 -11.14 -1.85 -14.56
N THR A 27 -11.24 -2.36 -13.32
CA THR A 27 -10.49 -1.81 -12.18
C THR A 27 -9.01 -2.13 -12.38
N VAL A 28 -8.19 -1.10 -12.57
CA VAL A 28 -6.75 -1.25 -12.72
C VAL A 28 -6.12 -1.42 -11.34
N TYR A 29 -5.47 -2.55 -11.11
CA TYR A 29 -4.72 -2.82 -9.88
C TYR A 29 -3.23 -2.61 -10.13
N LYS A 30 -2.61 -1.71 -9.36
CA LYS A 30 -1.16 -1.50 -9.37
C LYS A 30 -0.50 -2.45 -8.38
N VAL A 31 0.54 -3.13 -8.84
CA VAL A 31 1.28 -4.14 -8.08
C VAL A 31 2.77 -3.87 -8.25
N LEU A 32 3.54 -3.97 -7.17
CA LEU A 32 4.99 -3.97 -7.21
C LEU A 32 5.48 -5.41 -7.28
N LEU A 33 6.36 -5.69 -8.24
CA LEU A 33 7.12 -6.94 -8.28
C LEU A 33 8.44 -6.72 -7.55
N LYS A 34 8.66 -7.48 -6.47
CA LYS A 34 9.93 -7.47 -5.73
C LYS A 34 10.64 -8.79 -5.99
N THR A 35 11.90 -8.70 -6.42
CA THR A 35 12.76 -9.83 -6.78
C THR A 35 14.06 -9.75 -6.00
N GLY A 36 14.60 -10.89 -5.57
CA GLY A 36 15.81 -11.00 -4.76
C GLY A 36 15.53 -11.21 -3.27
N ASP A 37 14.33 -10.87 -2.79
CA ASP A 37 13.94 -10.97 -1.39
C ASP A 37 12.90 -12.06 -1.12
N ASP A 38 12.97 -12.64 0.07
CA ASP A 38 12.00 -13.61 0.56
C ASP A 38 10.85 -12.91 1.30
N LEU A 39 9.71 -12.77 0.63
CA LEU A 39 8.54 -12.07 1.17
C LEU A 39 7.64 -12.94 2.08
N ARG A 40 8.01 -14.19 2.37
CA ARG A 40 7.17 -15.09 3.19
C ARG A 40 6.98 -14.54 4.60
N GLN A 41 8.02 -13.91 5.15
CA GLN A 41 7.96 -13.27 6.46
C GLN A 41 7.01 -12.07 6.45
N ASP A 42 7.18 -11.14 5.51
CA ASP A 42 6.28 -9.99 5.34
C ASP A 42 4.84 -10.41 5.13
N GLN A 43 4.61 -11.45 4.31
CA GLN A 43 3.29 -12.00 4.07
C GLN A 43 2.65 -12.51 5.36
N LEU A 44 3.40 -13.23 6.21
CA LEU A 44 2.92 -13.70 7.51
C LEU A 44 2.53 -12.52 8.41
N ILE A 45 3.36 -11.49 8.50
CA ILE A 45 3.09 -10.31 9.35
C ILE A 45 1.84 -9.57 8.87
N VAL A 46 1.70 -9.34 7.57
CA VAL A 46 0.50 -8.73 6.98
C VAL A 46 -0.76 -9.57 7.28
N MET A 47 -0.66 -10.90 7.25
CA MET A 47 -1.75 -11.78 7.64
C MET A 47 -2.10 -11.65 9.13
N MET A 48 -1.11 -11.51 10.01
CA MET A 48 -1.33 -11.25 11.43
C MET A 48 -2.02 -9.90 11.67
N VAL A 49 -1.65 -8.84 10.94
CA VAL A 49 -2.35 -7.54 11.01
C VAL A 49 -3.82 -7.71 10.63
N ARG A 50 -4.11 -8.43 9.54
CA ARG A 50 -5.48 -8.70 9.07
C ARG A 50 -6.28 -9.51 10.08
N LEU A 51 -5.64 -10.49 10.72
CA LEU A 51 -6.28 -11.29 11.76
C LEU A 51 -6.59 -10.44 13.00
N MET A 52 -5.64 -9.63 13.47
CA MET A 52 -5.83 -8.72 14.60
C MET A 52 -6.97 -7.73 14.32
N ASP A 53 -7.00 -7.12 13.14
CA ASP A 53 -8.07 -6.21 12.71
C ASP A 53 -9.44 -6.89 12.76
N LYS A 54 -9.54 -8.12 12.23
CA LYS A 54 -10.79 -8.91 12.28
C LYS A 54 -11.20 -9.22 13.72
N ILE A 55 -10.29 -9.69 14.57
CA ILE A 55 -10.60 -10.06 15.96
C ILE A 55 -11.06 -8.83 16.76
N LEU A 56 -10.34 -7.72 16.67
CA LEU A 56 -10.67 -6.50 17.42
C LEU A 56 -12.03 -5.93 17.02
N LYS A 57 -12.37 -5.99 15.73
CA LYS A 57 -13.69 -5.57 15.23
C LYS A 57 -14.82 -6.50 15.68
N HIS A 58 -14.62 -7.81 15.59
CA HIS A 58 -15.68 -8.78 15.88
C HIS A 58 -15.89 -9.01 17.37
N VAL A 59 -14.82 -9.14 18.15
CA VAL A 59 -14.89 -9.48 19.58
C VAL A 59 -14.88 -8.22 20.45
N GLY A 60 -14.00 -7.27 20.13
CA GLY A 60 -13.78 -6.07 20.94
C GLY A 60 -14.67 -4.88 20.56
N THR A 61 -15.45 -4.96 19.48
CA THR A 61 -16.16 -3.81 18.87
C THR A 61 -15.26 -2.59 18.61
N LEU A 62 -13.95 -2.83 18.46
CA LEU A 62 -12.94 -1.80 18.39
C LEU A 62 -12.36 -1.74 16.97
N ASP A 63 -12.72 -0.67 16.24
CA ASP A 63 -12.10 -0.36 14.96
C ASP A 63 -10.92 0.60 15.14
N LEU A 64 -9.71 0.05 15.03
CA LEU A 64 -8.44 0.79 15.03
C LEU A 64 -8.05 1.33 13.66
N CYS A 65 -8.89 1.17 12.63
CA CYS A 65 -8.62 1.62 11.27
C CYS A 65 -7.27 1.11 10.73
N LEU A 66 -6.96 -0.18 10.94
CA LEU A 66 -5.71 -0.78 10.47
C LEU A 66 -5.74 -0.93 8.94
N LYS A 67 -4.76 -0.33 8.26
CA LYS A 67 -4.58 -0.50 6.81
C LYS A 67 -3.59 -1.62 6.53
N SER A 68 -4.11 -2.79 6.16
CA SER A 68 -3.29 -3.85 5.54
C SER A 68 -3.25 -3.71 4.02
N TYR A 69 -2.14 -4.10 3.41
CA TYR A 69 -1.94 -4.22 1.98
C TYR A 69 -1.65 -5.68 1.63
N SER A 70 -1.77 -6.07 0.38
CA SER A 70 -1.63 -7.47 -0.03
C SER A 70 -0.20 -7.81 -0.40
N ILE A 71 0.28 -8.95 0.11
CA ILE A 71 1.57 -9.53 -0.26
C ILE A 71 1.33 -10.97 -0.68
N MET A 72 1.94 -11.38 -1.78
CA MET A 72 1.92 -12.75 -2.27
C MET A 72 3.34 -13.16 -2.62
N ALA A 73 3.98 -13.96 -1.76
CA ALA A 73 5.21 -14.62 -2.08
C ALA A 73 4.93 -15.69 -3.15
N THR A 74 5.49 -15.51 -4.35
CA THR A 74 5.31 -16.44 -5.48
C THR A 74 6.44 -17.45 -5.56
N SER A 75 7.60 -17.15 -4.97
CA SER A 75 8.75 -18.04 -4.85
C SER A 75 9.58 -17.67 -3.61
N GLN A 76 10.74 -18.31 -3.42
CA GLN A 76 11.68 -17.98 -2.33
C GLN A 76 12.40 -16.63 -2.54
N THR A 77 12.42 -16.10 -3.76
CA THR A 77 13.16 -14.88 -4.12
C THR A 77 12.32 -13.91 -4.94
N ALA A 78 11.01 -14.09 -4.98
CA ALA A 78 10.12 -13.20 -5.70
C ALA A 78 8.72 -13.19 -5.07
N GLY A 79 8.08 -12.04 -5.16
CA GLY A 79 6.66 -11.93 -4.91
C GLY A 79 6.09 -10.57 -5.27
N LEU A 80 4.78 -10.46 -5.05
CA LEU A 80 3.96 -9.33 -5.46
C LEU A 80 3.48 -8.57 -4.23
N LEU A 81 3.53 -7.25 -4.28
CA LEU A 81 3.01 -6.36 -3.25
C LEU A 81 1.96 -5.42 -3.85
N GLU A 82 0.87 -5.19 -3.14
CA GLU A 82 -0.13 -4.18 -3.49
C GLU A 82 0.51 -2.78 -3.44
N TYR A 83 0.33 -2.01 -4.52
CA TYR A 83 0.70 -0.60 -4.52
C TYR A 83 -0.38 0.21 -3.80
N VAL A 84 -0.08 0.71 -2.61
CA VAL A 84 -1.01 1.55 -1.84
C VAL A 84 -0.98 2.97 -2.38
N GLU A 85 -1.96 3.30 -3.22
CA GLU A 85 -2.06 4.61 -3.84
C GLU A 85 -2.19 5.74 -2.81
N ASN A 86 -1.61 6.90 -3.17
CA ASN A 86 -1.63 8.10 -2.35
C ASN A 86 -1.06 7.86 -0.95
N SER A 87 -0.10 6.95 -0.77
CA SER A 87 0.63 6.81 0.49
C SER A 87 2.05 7.37 0.34
N MET A 88 2.60 7.90 1.43
CA MET A 88 3.93 8.51 1.46
C MET A 88 4.65 8.14 2.76
N PRO A 89 5.96 7.89 2.73
CA PRO A 89 6.73 7.66 3.94
C PRO A 89 6.77 8.92 4.82
N ILE A 90 6.89 8.73 6.14
CA ILE A 90 6.97 9.86 7.08
C ILE A 90 8.19 10.73 6.80
N SER A 91 9.33 10.14 6.41
CA SER A 91 10.55 10.88 6.06
C SER A 91 10.28 11.96 5.01
N GLU A 92 9.60 11.58 3.93
CA GLU A 92 9.21 12.48 2.84
C GLU A 92 8.21 13.54 3.32
N ILE A 93 7.17 13.13 4.08
CA ILE A 93 6.18 14.07 4.65
C ILE A 93 6.87 15.15 5.49
N LEU A 94 7.80 14.75 6.37
CA LEU A 94 8.50 15.70 7.25
C LEU A 94 9.36 16.67 6.42
N SER A 95 10.05 16.16 5.39
CA SER A 95 10.86 16.99 4.49
C SER A 95 10.05 18.07 3.74
N GLN A 96 8.81 17.75 3.35
CA GLN A 96 7.94 18.63 2.55
C GLN A 96 7.05 19.56 3.40
N ASN A 97 6.99 19.33 4.72
CA ASN A 97 6.03 19.97 5.62
C ASN A 97 6.68 20.53 6.89
N ASN A 98 7.88 21.10 6.78
CA ASN A 98 8.61 21.74 7.88
C ASN A 98 8.67 20.84 9.14
N ASN A 99 8.96 19.55 8.95
CA ASN A 99 9.01 18.53 10.01
C ASN A 99 7.69 18.39 10.80
N SER A 100 6.54 18.61 10.17
CA SER A 100 5.23 18.51 10.82
C SER A 100 4.21 17.69 10.02
N ILE A 101 3.82 16.54 10.58
CA ILE A 101 2.72 15.72 10.07
C ILE A 101 1.38 16.49 10.12
N LEU A 102 1.20 17.35 11.14
CA LEU A 102 -0.02 18.17 11.23
C LEU A 102 -0.14 19.12 10.03
N GLN A 103 0.95 19.76 9.62
CA GLN A 103 0.94 20.63 8.43
C GLN A 103 0.64 19.85 7.15
N TYR A 104 1.06 18.59 7.06
CA TYR A 104 0.67 17.70 5.96
C TYR A 104 -0.85 17.49 5.92
N PHE A 105 -1.47 17.10 7.04
CA PHE A 105 -2.92 16.93 7.09
C PHE A 105 -3.68 18.24 6.83
N GLN A 106 -3.13 19.39 7.23
CA GLN A 106 -3.71 20.70 6.92
C GLN A 106 -3.71 21.02 5.41
N LYS A 107 -2.68 20.59 4.67
CA LYS A 107 -2.63 20.74 3.21
C LYS A 107 -3.59 19.78 2.49
N VAL A 108 -3.66 18.54 2.96
CA VAL A 108 -4.39 17.45 2.27
C VAL A 108 -5.88 17.41 2.60
N ALA A 109 -6.28 17.77 3.83
CA ALA A 109 -7.66 17.73 4.29
C ALA A 109 -8.04 18.96 5.14
N PRO A 110 -7.96 20.19 4.59
CA PRO A 110 -8.23 21.42 5.33
C PRO A 110 -9.69 21.52 5.77
N LYS A 111 -9.92 21.93 7.02
CA LYS A 111 -11.23 22.30 7.56
C LYS A 111 -11.12 23.50 8.50
N LYS A 112 -11.49 24.68 7.99
CA LYS A 112 -11.31 25.99 8.66
C LYS A 112 -11.95 26.08 10.05
N MET A 113 -13.06 25.37 10.29
CA MET A 113 -13.81 25.41 11.55
C MET A 113 -13.46 24.29 12.54
N ALA A 114 -12.45 23.47 12.25
CA ALA A 114 -12.02 22.40 13.13
C ALA A 114 -10.84 22.83 14.01
N LYS A 115 -10.74 22.27 15.22
CA LYS A 115 -9.72 22.61 16.25
C LYS A 115 -8.28 22.70 15.73
N TYR A 116 -7.92 21.82 14.78
CA TYR A 116 -6.57 21.71 14.23
C TYR A 116 -6.48 22.18 12.78
N GLY A 117 -7.53 22.80 12.23
CA GLY A 117 -7.63 23.14 10.82
C GLY A 117 -7.75 21.92 9.89
N ILE A 118 -8.00 20.73 10.43
CA ILE A 118 -8.13 19.46 9.70
C ILE A 118 -9.43 18.76 10.03
N ARG A 119 -9.88 17.91 9.11
CA ARG A 119 -11.09 17.10 9.32
C ARG A 119 -10.91 16.14 10.52
N PRO A 120 -11.81 16.13 11.53
CA PRO A 120 -11.63 15.34 12.75
C PRO A 120 -11.57 13.81 12.55
N ASP A 121 -12.25 13.30 11.52
CA ASP A 121 -12.19 11.89 11.08
C ASP A 121 -10.76 11.49 10.70
N ILE A 122 -10.03 12.32 9.93
CA ILE A 122 -8.65 12.05 9.53
C ILE A 122 -7.74 11.93 10.75
N MET A 123 -7.88 12.86 11.70
CA MET A 123 -7.12 12.82 12.95
C MET A 123 -7.47 11.58 13.77
N THR A 124 -8.74 11.20 13.81
CA THR A 124 -9.21 10.01 14.53
C THR A 124 -8.64 8.74 13.90
N THR A 125 -8.67 8.62 12.57
CA THR A 125 -8.06 7.51 11.83
C THR A 125 -6.57 7.42 12.08
N TYR A 126 -5.84 8.54 12.07
CA TYR A 126 -4.41 8.59 12.38
C TYR A 126 -4.10 8.11 13.78
N ILE A 127 -4.80 8.63 14.78
CA ILE A 127 -4.58 8.24 16.18
C ILE A 127 -4.88 6.75 16.38
N LYS A 128 -6.00 6.27 15.84
CA LYS A 128 -6.43 4.87 15.96
C LYS A 128 -5.45 3.91 15.28
N SER A 129 -5.07 4.20 14.04
CA SER A 129 -4.18 3.34 13.27
C SER A 129 -2.76 3.35 13.83
N CYS A 130 -2.26 4.51 14.29
CA CYS A 130 -1.00 4.63 15.02
C CYS A 130 -1.03 3.78 16.30
N ALA A 131 -2.06 3.92 17.14
CA ALA A 131 -2.18 3.13 18.36
C ALA A 131 -2.23 1.61 18.07
N GLY A 132 -2.96 1.20 17.04
CA GLY A 132 -3.04 -0.20 16.64
C GLY A 132 -1.71 -0.75 16.13
N TYR A 133 -1.00 -0.01 15.30
CA TYR A 133 0.33 -0.42 14.83
C TYR A 133 1.37 -0.43 15.95
N CYS A 134 1.36 0.53 16.89
CA CYS A 134 2.25 0.52 18.04
C CYS A 134 2.12 -0.77 18.88
N VAL A 135 0.88 -1.19 19.15
CA VAL A 135 0.63 -2.44 19.90
C VAL A 135 1.04 -3.65 19.06
N LEU A 136 0.67 -3.69 17.79
CA LEU A 136 1.01 -4.79 16.88
C LEU A 136 2.52 -4.99 16.77
N THR A 137 3.29 -3.92 16.52
CA THR A 137 4.74 -4.00 16.37
C THR A 137 5.42 -4.43 17.66
N TYR A 138 4.89 -4.00 18.81
CA TYR A 138 5.38 -4.43 20.10
C TYR A 138 5.12 -5.92 20.34
N LEU A 139 3.90 -6.40 20.08
CA LEU A 139 3.53 -7.81 20.29
C LEU A 139 4.26 -8.77 19.35
N LEU A 140 4.46 -8.37 18.09
CA LEU A 140 5.12 -9.20 17.08
C LEU A 140 6.66 -9.03 17.07
N GLY A 141 7.21 -8.19 17.94
CA GLY A 141 8.66 -7.96 17.99
C GLY A 141 9.25 -7.37 16.71
N ILE A 142 8.48 -6.54 15.99
CA ILE A 142 8.90 -5.98 14.69
C ILE A 142 9.96 -4.90 14.93
N GLY A 143 11.19 -5.17 14.49
CA GLY A 143 12.34 -4.27 14.59
C GLY A 143 12.50 -3.33 13.39
N ASP A 144 13.58 -2.55 13.39
CA ASP A 144 14.00 -1.69 12.26
C ASP A 144 12.91 -0.72 11.75
N ARG A 145 12.19 -0.10 12.71
CA ARG A 145 11.17 0.91 12.41
C ARG A 145 11.80 2.29 12.32
N HIS A 146 12.01 2.78 11.10
CA HIS A 146 12.44 4.14 10.80
C HIS A 146 11.40 4.87 9.92
N LEU A 147 11.64 6.15 9.65
CA LEU A 147 10.66 7.05 9.02
C LEU A 147 10.31 6.68 7.57
N ASP A 148 11.13 5.87 6.90
CA ASP A 148 10.87 5.37 5.54
C ASP A 148 10.01 4.10 5.51
N ASN A 149 10.02 3.32 6.60
CA ASN A 149 9.23 2.08 6.73
C ASN A 149 7.84 2.33 7.32
N ILE A 150 7.48 3.59 7.52
CA ILE A 150 6.21 4.01 8.08
C ILE A 150 5.54 4.95 7.08
N MET A 151 4.35 4.56 6.65
CA MET A 151 3.59 5.22 5.60
C MET A 151 2.36 5.89 6.18
N ILE A 152 1.98 7.03 5.60
CA ILE A 152 0.74 7.75 5.91
C ILE A 152 -0.06 7.99 4.62
N MET A 153 -1.38 7.81 4.71
CA MET A 153 -2.33 8.19 3.66
C MET A 153 -3.02 9.53 3.97
N PRO A 154 -3.48 10.29 2.94
CA PRO A 154 -4.41 11.41 3.04
C PRO A 154 -5.65 11.16 3.90
N SER A 155 -6.09 9.90 3.95
CA SER A 155 -7.22 9.44 4.76
C SER A 155 -6.87 9.27 6.24
N GLY A 156 -5.64 9.61 6.66
CA GLY A 156 -5.16 9.51 8.03
C GLY A 156 -4.63 8.14 8.40
N HIS A 157 -4.74 7.13 7.53
CA HIS A 157 -4.24 5.80 7.85
C HIS A 157 -2.71 5.81 7.99
N PHE A 158 -2.24 5.41 9.17
CA PHE A 158 -0.85 5.15 9.49
C PHE A 158 -0.61 3.64 9.42
N PHE A 159 0.40 3.21 8.68
CA PHE A 159 0.71 1.79 8.54
C PHE A 159 2.19 1.54 8.29
N HIS A 160 2.66 0.36 8.67
CA HIS A 160 4.04 -0.06 8.51
C HIS A 160 4.21 -0.88 7.23
N ILE A 161 5.36 -0.72 6.58
CA ILE A 161 5.83 -1.56 5.47
C ILE A 161 7.17 -2.19 5.84
N ASP A 162 7.64 -3.11 5.00
CA ASP A 162 8.95 -3.77 5.08
C ASP A 162 9.24 -4.40 6.46
N PHE A 163 8.92 -5.67 6.65
CA PHE A 163 8.98 -6.36 7.94
C PHE A 163 10.23 -7.26 8.08
N GLY A 164 11.37 -6.82 7.54
CA GLY A 164 12.60 -7.63 7.43
C GLY A 164 13.18 -8.19 8.74
N PHE A 165 12.89 -7.61 9.90
CA PHE A 165 13.42 -8.07 11.19
C PHE A 165 12.28 -8.34 12.20
N ILE A 166 12.18 -9.61 12.63
CA ILE A 166 11.29 -10.07 13.70
C ILE A 166 12.13 -10.78 14.78
N LEU A 167 11.74 -10.65 16.05
CA LEU A 167 12.41 -11.23 17.22
C LEU A 167 11.60 -12.38 17.84
#